data_AF-A0A0J6T5E4-F1
#
_entry.id   AF-A0A0J6T5E4-F1
#
_cell.length_a   1.000
_cell.length_b   1.000
_cell.length_c   1.000
_cell.angle_alpha   90.00
_cell.angle_beta   90.00
_cell.angle_gamma   90.00
#
_symmetry.space_group_name_H-M   'P 1'
#
loop_
_entity.id
_entity.type
_entity.pdbx_description
1 polymer ?
#
loop_
_entity_poly.entity_id
_entity_poly.type
_entity_poly.pdbx_seq_one_letter_code
_entity_poly.pdbx_strand_id
1 'polypeptide(L)'
;MTYPLTWRHTWPERGPDFLAIVRGGQFARIYRTHPDHLQGHEWVWSLTYPAATRLNKTGRAATKAEAADAVRAGLDEALRWHAERDQPLLLWRADRGSDLQLDWMRGPVRIVVGQDVPWLEG
;
A
#
# COMPACT_ATOMS: atom_id res chain seq x y z
N MET A 1 -3.44 -13.75 9.16
CA MET A 1 -3.10 -12.75 10.21
C MET A 1 -2.98 -11.41 9.51
N THR A 2 -3.78 -10.41 9.90
CA THR A 2 -3.83 -9.13 9.20
C THR A 2 -2.68 -8.24 9.68
N TYR A 3 -1.75 -7.89 8.79
CA TYR A 3 -0.70 -6.94 9.13
C TYR A 3 -1.29 -5.54 9.36
N PRO A 4 -0.85 -4.82 10.41
CA PRO A 4 -1.40 -3.51 10.69
C PRO A 4 -0.95 -2.53 9.60
N LEU A 5 -1.88 -2.22 8.70
CA LEU A 5 -1.80 -1.05 7.85
C LEU A 5 -2.16 0.19 8.67
N THR A 6 -1.27 1.17 8.67
CA THR A 6 -1.59 2.51 9.17
C THR A 6 -2.09 3.36 8.02
N TRP A 7 -3.15 4.13 8.25
CA TRP A 7 -3.75 4.99 7.25
C TRP A 7 -3.46 6.45 7.56
N ARG A 8 -2.95 7.19 6.59
CA ARG A 8 -2.69 8.63 6.70
C ARG A 8 -3.46 9.38 5.62
N HIS A 9 -4.12 10.48 5.96
CA HIS A 9 -4.70 11.37 4.94
C HIS A 9 -3.59 11.89 4.01
N THR A 10 -3.86 11.93 2.71
CA THR A 10 -3.02 12.69 1.77
C THR A 10 -3.65 14.07 1.56
N TRP A 11 -2.84 15.04 1.12
CA TRP A 11 -3.28 16.43 1.01
C TRP A 11 -4.53 16.58 0.13
N PRO A 12 -5.52 17.39 0.54
CA PRO A 12 -5.62 18.10 1.82
C PRO A 12 -5.88 17.12 2.97
N GLU A 13 -5.32 17.36 4.17
CA GLU A 13 -5.36 16.46 5.35
C GLU A 13 -6.75 16.06 5.87
N ARG A 14 -7.83 16.47 5.17
CA ARG A 14 -9.24 16.14 5.43
C ARG A 14 -9.99 15.63 4.19
N GLY A 15 -9.30 15.37 3.08
CA GLY A 15 -9.87 14.88 1.83
C GLY A 15 -10.18 13.38 1.87
N PRO A 16 -10.98 12.87 0.91
CA PRO A 16 -11.32 11.45 0.80
C PRO A 16 -10.18 10.66 0.15
N ASP A 17 -8.96 10.86 0.62
CA ASP A 17 -7.73 10.30 0.06
C ASP A 17 -6.78 9.86 1.17
N PHE A 18 -6.37 8.60 1.12
CA PHE A 18 -5.65 7.93 2.20
C PHE A 18 -4.50 7.11 1.64
N LEU A 19 -3.34 7.22 2.28
CA LEU A 19 -2.17 6.40 2.05
C LEU A 19 -2.10 5.28 3.09
N ALA A 20 -2.00 4.04 2.60
CA ALA A 20 -1.73 2.86 3.39
C ALA A 20 -0.22 2.70 3.59
N ILE A 21 0.20 2.58 4.85
CA ILE A 21 1.60 2.48 5.26
C ILE A 21 1.81 1.14 6.00
N VAL A 22 2.86 0.41 5.64
CA VAL A 22 3.31 -0.81 6.32
C VAL A 22 4.78 -0.67 6.68
N ARG A 23 5.11 -0.80 7.98
CA ARG A 23 6.50 -0.67 8.49
C ARG A 23 7.24 0.60 8.02
N GLY A 24 6.52 1.70 7.84
CA GLY A 24 7.07 2.98 7.35
C GLY A 24 7.17 3.09 5.83
N GLY A 25 6.81 2.05 5.08
CA GLY A 25 6.76 2.04 3.62
C GLY A 25 5.37 2.35 3.07
N GLN A 26 5.31 3.15 2.01
CA GLN A 26 4.11 3.45 1.24
C GLN A 26 3.70 2.23 0.42
N PHE A 27 2.54 1.65 0.75
CA PHE A 27 2.09 0.41 0.12
C PHE A 27 0.98 0.63 -0.91
N ALA A 28 -0.02 1.43 -0.56
CA ALA A 28 -1.18 1.66 -1.41
C ALA A 28 -1.84 3.01 -1.12
N ARG A 29 -2.74 3.43 -1.98
CA ARG A 29 -3.59 4.60 -1.83
C ARG A 29 -5.03 4.21 -2.07
N ILE A 30 -5.97 4.76 -1.30
CA ILE A 30 -7.40 4.73 -1.61
C ILE A 30 -7.92 6.16 -1.70
N TYR A 31 -8.73 6.46 -2.70
CA TYR A 31 -9.30 7.79 -2.86
C TYR A 31 -10.68 7.75 -3.52
N ARG A 32 -11.52 8.74 -3.23
CA ARG A 32 -12.83 8.88 -3.88
C ARG A 32 -12.69 9.70 -5.16
N THR A 33 -13.22 9.19 -6.26
CA THR A 33 -13.36 9.96 -7.50
C THR A 33 -14.63 10.81 -7.45
N HIS A 34 -14.55 12.10 -7.78
CA HIS A 34 -15.71 13.02 -7.83
C HIS A 34 -16.75 12.60 -8.90
N PRO A 35 -18.02 13.08 -8.78
CA PRO A 35 -19.25 12.28 -8.81
C PRO A 35 -19.83 11.95 -10.20
N ASP A 36 -19.14 12.25 -11.29
CA ASP A 36 -19.72 12.07 -12.63
C ASP A 36 -19.58 10.62 -13.12
N HIS A 37 -20.59 9.83 -12.73
CA HIS A 37 -21.20 8.78 -13.57
C HIS A 37 -20.56 7.40 -13.71
N LEU A 38 -19.99 6.80 -12.66
CA LEU A 38 -19.71 5.35 -12.70
C LEU A 38 -20.36 4.61 -11.52
N GLN A 39 -21.63 4.25 -11.75
CA GLN A 39 -22.43 3.21 -11.09
C GLN A 39 -21.73 2.49 -9.92
N GLY A 40 -22.13 2.83 -8.68
CA GLY A 40 -21.90 1.98 -7.51
C GLY A 40 -20.46 1.76 -7.05
N HIS A 41 -19.42 2.33 -7.69
CA HIS A 41 -18.02 2.15 -7.32
C HIS A 41 -17.25 3.48 -7.22
N GLU A 42 -17.41 4.16 -6.09
CA GLU A 42 -16.89 5.52 -5.87
C GLU A 42 -15.44 5.58 -5.36
N TRP A 43 -14.94 4.48 -4.81
CA TRP A 43 -13.60 4.41 -4.24
C TRP A 43 -12.64 3.73 -5.20
N VAL A 44 -11.51 4.36 -5.44
CA VAL A 44 -10.40 3.78 -6.19
C VAL A 44 -9.33 3.36 -5.21
N TRP A 45 -8.72 2.20 -5.45
CA TRP A 45 -7.53 1.74 -4.74
C TRP A 45 -6.39 1.50 -5.73
N SER A 46 -5.15 1.77 -5.30
CA SER A 46 -3.93 1.55 -6.08
C SER A 46 -2.79 1.11 -5.18
N LEU A 47 -2.16 -0.02 -5.50
CA LEU A 47 -0.91 -0.50 -4.91
C LEU A 47 0.25 0.24 -5.57
N THR A 48 1.20 0.74 -4.78
CA THR A 48 2.25 1.68 -5.23
C THR A 48 3.63 1.03 -5.40
N TYR A 49 3.73 -0.30 -5.34
CA TYR A 49 5.01 -1.00 -5.40
C TYR A 49 5.31 -1.57 -6.81
N PRO A 50 6.58 -1.49 -7.27
CA PRO A 50 6.94 -1.81 -8.65
C PRO A 50 7.05 -3.32 -8.95
N ALA A 51 7.43 -4.14 -7.97
CA ALA A 51 8.05 -5.46 -8.22
C ALA A 51 7.12 -6.57 -8.77
N ALA A 52 5.83 -6.62 -8.42
CA ALA A 52 4.98 -7.73 -8.85
C ALA A 52 4.28 -7.43 -10.18
N THR A 53 4.75 -8.00 -11.29
CA THR A 53 4.24 -7.72 -12.65
C THR A 53 2.92 -8.40 -13.00
N ARG A 54 2.41 -9.29 -12.15
CA ARG A 54 1.20 -10.10 -12.42
C ARG A 54 0.05 -9.87 -11.44
N LEU A 55 0.22 -8.97 -10.48
CA LEU A 55 -0.81 -8.70 -9.48
C LEU A 55 -1.68 -7.54 -9.92
N ASN A 56 -2.98 -7.63 -9.66
CA ASN A 56 -3.86 -6.50 -9.91
C ASN A 56 -3.50 -5.37 -8.94
N LYS A 57 -2.94 -4.29 -9.47
CA LYS A 57 -2.45 -3.17 -8.65
C LYS A 57 -3.47 -2.07 -8.49
N THR A 58 -4.61 -2.12 -9.16
CA THR A 58 -5.59 -1.04 -9.08
C THR A 58 -7.00 -1.56 -9.23
N GLY A 59 -7.96 -0.92 -8.59
CA GLY A 59 -9.35 -1.26 -8.80
C GLY A 59 -10.30 -0.23 -8.23
N ARG A 60 -11.58 -0.56 -8.28
CA ARG A 60 -12.65 0.27 -7.75
C ARG A 60 -13.50 -0.54 -6.77
N ALA A 61 -14.14 0.16 -5.85
CA ALA A 61 -14.94 -0.39 -4.77
C ALA A 61 -16.12 0.52 -4.49
N ALA A 62 -17.24 -0.05 -4.02
CA ALA A 62 -18.42 0.72 -3.66
C ALA A 62 -18.19 1.53 -2.40
N THR A 63 -17.45 0.96 -1.45
CA THR A 63 -17.22 1.55 -0.15
C THR A 63 -15.74 1.73 0.15
N LYS A 64 -15.43 2.64 1.09
CA LYS A 64 -14.08 2.81 1.64
C LYS A 64 -13.57 1.52 2.27
N ALA A 65 -14.46 0.77 2.93
CA ALA A 65 -14.13 -0.49 3.60
C ALA A 65 -13.69 -1.55 2.58
N GLU A 66 -14.45 -1.73 1.50
CA GLU A 66 -14.08 -2.62 0.40
C GLU A 66 -12.75 -2.22 -0.26
N ALA A 67 -12.51 -0.93 -0.47
CA ALA A 67 -11.22 -0.46 -0.98
C ALA A 67 -10.07 -0.79 -0.02
N ALA A 68 -10.28 -0.65 1.29
CA ALA A 68 -9.30 -1.00 2.31
C ALA A 68 -9.08 -2.53 2.38
N ASP A 69 -10.13 -3.33 2.20
CA ASP A 69 -10.03 -4.80 2.16
C ASP A 69 -9.29 -5.28 0.92
N ALA A 70 -9.53 -4.66 -0.24
CA ALA A 70 -8.77 -4.94 -1.46
C ALA A 70 -7.28 -4.62 -1.27
N VAL A 71 -6.95 -3.52 -0.59
CA VAL A 71 -5.56 -3.18 -0.23
C VAL A 71 -4.96 -4.22 0.73
N ARG A 72 -5.71 -4.71 1.73
CA ARG A 72 -5.23 -5.78 2.63
C ARG A 72 -4.95 -7.07 1.87
N ALA A 73 -5.87 -7.48 0.99
CA ALA A 73 -5.68 -8.67 0.16
C ALA A 73 -4.45 -8.54 -0.75
N GLY A 74 -4.25 -7.37 -1.35
CA GLY A 74 -3.06 -7.07 -2.15
C GLY A 74 -1.76 -7.08 -1.33
N LEU A 75 -1.80 -6.71 -0.05
CA LEU A 75 -0.64 -6.83 0.85
C LEU A 75 -0.30 -8.29 1.11
N ASP A 76 -1.30 -9.11 1.44
CA ASP A 76 -1.09 -10.54 1.69
C ASP A 76 -0.53 -11.24 0.45
N GLU A 77 -1.02 -10.90 -0.74
CA GLU A 77 -0.53 -11.43 -2.00
C GLU A 77 0.91 -10.97 -2.30
N ALA A 78 1.22 -9.70 -2.07
CA ALA A 78 2.58 -9.17 -2.24
C ALA A 78 3.57 -9.87 -1.30
N LEU A 79 3.22 -9.99 -0.02
CA LEU A 79 4.07 -10.66 0.97
C LEU A 79 4.29 -12.14 0.61
N ARG A 80 3.25 -12.84 0.15
CA ARG A 80 3.38 -14.22 -0.32
C ARG A 80 4.32 -14.31 -1.52
N TRP A 81 4.11 -13.48 -2.54
CA TRP A 81 4.94 -13.48 -3.75
C TRP A 81 6.42 -13.28 -3.44
N HIS A 82 6.71 -12.38 -2.48
CA HIS A 82 8.07 -12.05 -2.04
C HIS A 82 8.69 -13.15 -1.17
N ALA A 83 7.93 -13.75 -0.27
CA ALA A 83 8.37 -14.89 0.54
C ALA A 83 8.74 -16.10 -0.32
N GLU A 84 7.91 -16.46 -1.30
CA GLU A 84 8.15 -17.56 -2.24
C GLU A 84 9.45 -17.41 -3.05
N ARG A 85 9.95 -16.18 -3.19
CA ARG A 85 11.13 -15.84 -4.00
C ARG A 85 12.36 -15.50 -3.16
N ASP A 86 12.24 -15.58 -1.84
CA ASP A 86 13.27 -15.11 -0.90
C ASP A 86 13.76 -13.69 -1.23
N GLN A 87 12.81 -12.82 -1.60
CA GLN A 87 13.09 -11.44 -1.99
C GLN A 87 12.39 -10.46 -1.07
N PRO A 88 13.07 -9.39 -0.63
CA PRO A 88 12.42 -8.37 0.18
C PRO A 88 11.37 -7.60 -0.63
N LEU A 89 10.30 -7.18 0.04
CA LEU A 89 9.39 -6.16 -0.48
C LEU A 89 10.07 -4.79 -0.30
N LEU A 90 10.22 -4.04 -1.40
CA LEU A 90 10.81 -2.71 -1.42
C LEU A 90 9.72 -1.65 -1.62
N LEU A 91 9.59 -0.74 -0.64
CA LEU A 91 8.59 0.33 -0.64
C LEU A 91 9.23 1.70 -0.53
N TRP A 92 8.60 2.72 -1.11
CA TRP A 92 8.98 4.11 -0.85
C TRP A 92 8.76 4.47 0.62
N ARG A 93 9.60 5.34 1.19
CA ARG A 93 9.41 5.81 2.57
C ARG A 93 8.17 6.68 2.70
N ALA A 94 7.40 6.49 3.77
CA ALA A 94 6.19 7.28 4.04
C ALA A 94 6.50 8.64 4.69
N ASP A 95 7.61 8.73 5.44
CA ASP A 95 8.15 9.96 5.98
C ASP A 95 9.03 10.68 4.95
N ARG A 96 9.01 12.02 4.98
CA ARG A 96 9.99 12.83 4.26
C ARG A 96 11.23 13.00 5.13
N GLY A 97 12.40 12.93 4.53
CA GLY A 97 13.66 13.25 5.20
C GLY A 97 13.71 14.70 5.67
N SER A 98 14.57 14.96 6.66
CA SER A 98 14.83 16.33 7.15
C SER A 98 15.37 17.25 6.06
N ASP A 99 16.04 16.67 5.06
CA ASP A 99 16.52 17.36 3.86
C ASP A 99 15.94 16.67 2.61
N LEU A 100 15.07 17.39 1.90
CA LEU A 100 14.42 16.90 0.69
C LEU A 100 15.42 16.65 -0.46
N GLN A 101 16.55 17.36 -0.48
CA GLN A 101 17.59 17.19 -1.50
C GLN A 101 18.36 15.88 -1.32
N LEU A 102 18.36 15.34 -0.10
CA LEU A 102 19.10 14.13 0.28
C LEU A 102 18.19 12.93 0.54
N ASP A 103 16.87 13.12 0.52
CA ASP A 103 15.90 12.08 0.87
C ASP A 103 16.00 10.84 -0.05
N TRP A 104 16.36 11.05 -1.32
CA TRP A 104 16.57 9.96 -2.28
C TRP A 104 17.72 9.00 -1.89
N MET A 105 18.71 9.48 -1.11
CA MET A 105 19.84 8.65 -0.66
C MET A 105 19.48 7.68 0.46
N ARG A 106 18.34 7.88 1.15
CA ARG A 106 17.90 7.01 2.26
C ARG A 106 17.44 5.63 1.81
N GLY A 107 17.31 5.42 0.51
CA GLY A 107 16.84 4.18 -0.10
C GLY A 107 15.40 3.81 0.27
N PRO A 108 14.85 2.74 -0.33
CA PRO A 108 13.53 2.25 0.01
C PRO A 108 13.49 1.60 1.40
N VAL A 109 12.28 1.51 1.96
CA VAL A 109 12.00 0.60 3.09
C VAL A 109 12.08 -0.83 2.56
N ARG A 110 12.91 -1.64 3.21
CA ARG A 110 13.07 -3.07 2.93
C ARG A 110 12.26 -3.85 3.96
N ILE A 111 11.37 -4.74 3.52
CA ILE A 111 10.59 -5.63 4.37
C ILE A 111 10.91 -7.07 4.00
N VAL A 112 11.52 -7.81 4.92
CA VAL A 112 11.86 -9.22 4.80
C VAL A 112 10.81 -10.05 5.54
N VAL A 113 10.18 -10.99 4.84
CA VAL A 113 9.20 -11.89 5.42
C VAL A 113 9.89 -12.89 6.34
N GLY A 114 9.32 -13.15 7.53
CA GLY A 114 9.93 -13.92 8.60
C GLY A 114 10.82 -13.10 9.56
N GLN A 115 11.33 -11.94 9.14
CA GLN A 115 12.14 -11.04 9.97
C GLN A 115 11.37 -9.78 10.38
N ASP A 116 10.89 -9.01 9.41
CA ASP A 116 10.18 -7.74 9.63
C ASP A 116 8.67 -7.94 9.77
N VAL A 117 8.17 -9.06 9.25
CA VAL A 117 6.76 -9.45 9.22
C VAL A 117 6.64 -10.96 9.44
N PRO A 118 5.93 -11.47 10.47
CA PRO A 118 5.85 -12.90 10.77
C PRO A 118 5.21 -13.74 9.67
N TRP A 119 5.97 -14.68 9.10
CA TRP A 119 5.39 -15.68 8.20
C TRP A 119 4.55 -16.68 9.00
N LEU A 120 3.31 -16.92 8.58
CA LEU A 120 2.59 -18.09 9.05
C LEU A 120 3.00 -19.24 8.16
N GLU A 121 3.79 -20.17 8.71
CA GLU A 121 3.87 -21.51 8.14
C GLU A 121 2.43 -22.07 8.10
N GLY A 122 2.04 -22.54 6.91
CA GLY A 122 0.88 -23.41 6.74
C GLY A 122 1.28 -24.84 7.04
#